data_AF-A0A7V9KRB0-F1
#
_entry.id   AF-A0A7V9KRB0-F1
#
_cell.length_a   1.000
_cell.length_b   1.000
_cell.length_c   1.000
_cell.angle_alpha   90.00
_cell.angle_beta   90.00
_cell.angle_gamma   90.00
#
_symmetry.space_group_name_H-M   'P 1'
#
loop_
_entity.id
_entity.type
_entity.pdbx_description
1 polymer ?
#
loop_
_entity_poly.entity_id
_entity_poly.type
_entity_poly.pdbx_seq_one_letter_code
_entity_poly.pdbx_strand_id
1 'polypeptide(L)' 'MRYRLRDRVTCYHITVVNEASAQGIVAAATLDGAALLPEQGRLRVPLVSEGVRHELRLSLR' A
#
# COMPACT_ATOMS: atom_id res chain seq x y z
N MET A 1 -5.82 -5.73 6.26
CA MET A 1 -5.59 -5.03 7.55
C MET A 1 -5.91 -3.55 7.34
N ARG A 2 -6.68 -2.87 8.19
CA ARG A 2 -7.16 -1.50 7.93
C ARG A 2 -6.26 -0.50 8.68
N TYR A 3 -5.64 0.42 7.95
CA TYR A 3 -4.77 1.45 8.53
C TYR A 3 -5.36 2.83 8.22
N ARG A 4 -5.38 3.71 9.23
CA ARG A 4 -5.81 5.11 9.09
C ARG A 4 -4.62 6.01 9.38
N LEU A 5 -4.33 6.95 8.47
CA LEU A 5 -3.27 7.92 8.67
C LEU A 5 -3.70 8.98 9.72
N ARG A 6 -2.71 9.70 10.28
CA ARG A 6 -2.90 10.71 11.34
C ARG A 6 -3.76 11.90 10.91
N ASP A 7 -3.82 12.17 9.62
CA ASP A 7 -4.65 13.21 9.00
C ASP A 7 -6.16 12.98 9.24
N ARG A 8 -6.56 11.74 9.56
CA ARG A 8 -7.95 11.28 9.74
C ARG A 8 -8.87 11.48 8.53
N VAL A 9 -8.45 12.16 7.47
CA VAL A 9 -9.32 12.38 6.30
C VAL A 9 -9.10 11.33 5.21
N THR A 10 -7.91 10.76 5.11
CA THR A 10 -7.59 9.73 4.12
C THR A 10 -7.71 8.33 4.71
N CYS A 11 -8.48 7.44 4.06
CA CYS A 11 -8.67 6.06 4.50
C CYS A 11 -8.15 5.06 3.46
N TYR A 12 -7.15 4.27 3.84
CA TYR A 12 -6.61 3.21 2.99
C TYR A 12 -7.10 1.84 3.45
N HIS A 13 -7.51 1.00 2.51
CA HIS A 13 -7.68 -0.42 2.72
C HIS A 13 -6.44 -1.13 2.19
N ILE A 14 -5.66 -1.74 3.08
CA ILE A 14 -4.38 -2.37 2.73
C ILE A 14 -4.54 -3.88 2.65
N THR A 15 -4.33 -4.42 1.46
CA THR A 15 -4.24 -5.86 1.18
C THR A 15 -2.78 -6.24 0.96
N VAL A 16 -2.28 -7.16 1.78
CA VAL A 16 -0.93 -7.69 1.68
C VAL A 16 -1.00 -9.11 1.14
N VAL A 17 -0.37 -9.36 0.01
CA VAL A 17 -0.18 -10.70 -0.56
C VAL A 17 1.25 -11.12 -0.25
N ASN A 18 1.40 -12.19 0.52
CA ASN A 18 2.70 -12.73 0.89
C ASN A 18 2.86 -14.09 0.20
N GLU A 19 3.74 -14.16 -0.80
CA GLU A 19 4.11 -15.45 -1.38
C GLU A 19 5.05 -16.17 -0.41
N ALA A 20 4.77 -17.45 -0.13
CA ALA A 20 5.47 -18.21 0.89
C ALA A 20 7.00 -18.08 0.73
N SER A 21 7.68 -17.67 1.80
CA SER A 21 9.12 -17.32 1.91
C SER A 21 9.51 -15.84 1.83
N ALA A 22 8.56 -14.90 1.69
CA ALA A 22 8.93 -13.48 1.58
C ALA A 22 9.62 -12.90 2.83
N GLN A 23 10.70 -12.13 2.63
CA GLN A 23 11.48 -11.47 3.69
C GLN A 23 10.84 -10.16 4.19
N GLY A 24 9.58 -9.89 3.83
CA GLY A 24 8.91 -8.62 4.12
C GLY A 24 9.34 -7.48 3.20
N ILE A 25 9.98 -7.79 2.06
CA ILE A 25 10.40 -6.81 1.05
C ILE A 25 9.23 -6.57 0.11
N VAL A 26 8.84 -5.31 -0.08
CA VAL A 26 7.79 -4.96 -1.05
C VAL A 26 8.32 -5.18 -2.47
N ALA A 27 7.78 -6.18 -3.16
CA ALA A 27 8.11 -6.53 -4.54
C ALA A 27 7.35 -5.68 -5.55
N ALA A 28 6.06 -5.45 -5.27
CA ALA A 28 5.14 -4.72 -6.13
C ALA A 28 4.05 -4.09 -5.28
N ALA A 29 3.50 -2.97 -5.74
CA ALA A 29 2.35 -2.36 -5.11
C ALA A 29 1.47 -1.61 -6.12
N THR A 30 0.19 -1.51 -5.82
CA THR A 30 -0.79 -0.72 -6.59
C THR A 30 -1.66 0.09 -5.65
N LEU A 31 -1.93 1.35 -6.00
CA LEU A 31 -2.89 2.23 -5.34
C LEU A 31 -4.03 2.53 -6.32
N ASP A 32 -5.25 2.13 -5.99
CA ASP A 32 -6.43 2.28 -6.85
C ASP A 32 -6.23 1.75 -8.28
N GLY A 33 -5.43 0.68 -8.41
CA GLY A 33 -5.06 0.06 -9.68
C GLY A 33 -3.85 0.69 -10.38
N ALA A 34 -3.35 1.84 -9.94
CA ALA A 34 -2.12 2.44 -10.45
C ALA A 34 -0.89 1.81 -9.80
N ALA A 35 0.09 1.39 -10.61
CA ALA A 35 1.33 0.81 -10.10
C ALA A 35 2.15 1.84 -9.33
N LEU A 36 2.63 1.45 -8.16
CA LEU A 36 3.61 2.20 -7.37
C LEU A 36 4.96 1.49 -7.46
N LEU A 37 6.02 2.27 -7.62
CA LEU A 37 7.39 1.75 -7.66
C LEU A 37 7.94 1.66 -6.23
N PRO A 38 8.26 0.44 -5.74
CA PRO A 38 8.96 0.29 -4.46
C PRO A 38 10.40 0.75 -4.60
N GLU A 39 10.92 1.45 -3.59
CA GLU A 39 12.31 1.89 -3.51
C GLU A 39 12.98 1.18 -2.34
N GLN A 40 14.05 0.42 -2.60
CA GLN A 40 14.83 -0.29 -1.58
C GLN A 40 13.97 -1.19 -0.65
N GLY A 41 12.96 -1.85 -1.22
CA GLY A 41 12.05 -2.73 -0.46
C GLY A 41 11.01 -2.01 0.38
N ARG A 42 10.96 -0.68 0.30
CA ARG A 42 9.98 0.18 0.97
C ARG A 42 9.04 0.80 -0.05
N LEU A 43 7.84 1.13 0.38
CA LEU A 43 6.83 1.76 -0.45
C LEU A 43 6.49 3.15 0.08
N ARG A 44 6.60 4.16 -0.77
CA ARG A 44 6.06 5.49 -0.52
C ARG A 44 4.68 5.56 -1.15
N VAL A 45 3.66 5.77 -0.32
CA VAL A 45 2.28 5.91 -0.79
C VAL A 45 1.98 7.42 -0.85
N PRO A 46 1.61 7.96 -2.02
CA PRO A 46 1.27 9.37 -2.15
C PRO A 46 0.02 9.68 -1.33
N LEU A 47 -0.03 10.87 -0.73
CA LEU A 47 -1.23 11.36 -0.07
C LEU A 47 -2.25 11.76 -1.15
N VAL A 48 -3.25 10.91 -1.37
CA VAL A 48 -4.36 11.15 -2.30
C VAL A 48 -5.56 11.79 -1.58
N SER A 49 -6.39 12.50 -2.34
CA SER A 49 -7.40 13.46 -1.88
C SER A 49 -8.37 12.93 -0.81
N GLU A 50 -8.82 13.87 0.01
CA GLU A 50 -9.68 13.69 1.17
C GLU A 50 -11.11 13.19 0.84
N GLY A 51 -11.63 12.24 1.65
CA GLY A 51 -13.04 11.82 1.61
C GLY A 51 -13.36 10.54 0.82
N VAL A 52 -12.38 9.93 0.17
CA VAL A 52 -12.55 8.69 -0.61
C VAL A 52 -11.79 7.53 0.04
N ARG A 53 -12.32 6.31 -0.10
CA ARG A 53 -11.63 5.08 0.32
C ARG A 53 -10.68 4.65 -0.80
N HIS A 54 -9.40 4.52 -0.47
CA HIS A 54 -8.38 4.07 -1.40
C HIS A 54 -7.99 2.62 -1.15
N GLU A 55 -7.73 1.86 -2.20
CA GLU A 55 -7.28 0.47 -2.12
C GLU A 55 -5.78 0.39 -2.41
N LEU A 56 -5.01 -0.02 -1.40
CA LEU A 56 -3.59 -0.29 -1.53
C LEU A 56 -3.38 -1.80 -1.51
N ARG A 57 -2.84 -2.34 -2.60
CA ARG A 57 -2.43 -3.75 -2.67
C ARG A 57 -0.93 -3.82 -2.79
N LEU A 58 -0.30 -4.69 -2.01
CA LEU A 58 1.15 -4.88 -2.06
C LEU A 58 1.50 -6.37 -1.96
N SER A 59 2.51 -6.75 -2.74
CA SER A 59 3.07 -8.10 -2.78
C SER A 59 4.44 -8.10 -2.13
N LEU A 60 4.66 -9.04 -1.22
CA LEU A 60 5.93 -9.24 -0.54
C LEU A 60 6.72 -10.37 -1.21
N ARG A 61 8.05 -10.24 -1.25
CA ARG A 61 9.01 -11.29 -1.59
C ARG A 61 10.20 -11.30 -0.64
#